data_AF-A0A1I2BWA0-F1
#
_entry.id   AF-A0A1I2BWA0-F1
#
_cell.length_a   1.000
_cell.length_b   1.000
_cell.length_c   1.000
_cell.angle_alpha   90.00
_cell.angle_beta   90.00
_cell.angle_gamma   90.00
#
_symmetry.space_group_name_H-M   'P 1'
#
loop_
_entity.id
_entity.type
_entity.pdbx_description
1 polymer ?
#
loop_
_entity_poly.entity_id
_entity_poly.type
_entity_poly.pdbx_seq_one_letter_code
_entity_poly.pdbx_strand_id
1 'polypeptide(L)'
;MERDEFARRLADATRRLLALTRTYVIDALPAAVRYSPAMQPWVAHVPLGPGEVVFAEDAERFRERRSGPAEEVIALLWRDGLVPLWIDMVVVAVEHGRTQIEAEVSPRFVRALPELEGEERPFSIKVRNEPPWIPRARMHGPLKRFPLRWRDDPEAARAVRDPEEGRVSTRRLLLRRLLAAPRGQSTVAQVRRHLYERPAADLPWRDEAERLEAIEEAERALAGWRPAEGDEGGEGAPA
;
A
#
# COMPACT_ATOMS: atom_id res chain seq x y z
N MET A 1 -13.59 3.75 14.30
CA MET A 1 -12.82 2.72 15.03
C MET A 1 -12.48 3.28 16.40
N GLU A 2 -12.63 2.51 17.47
CA GLU A 2 -12.23 2.95 18.82
C GLU A 2 -10.71 3.09 18.96
N ARG A 3 -10.27 4.01 19.82
CA ARG A 3 -8.83 4.31 19.99
C ARG A 3 -8.05 3.09 20.46
N ASP A 4 -8.59 2.33 21.40
CA ASP A 4 -7.94 1.15 21.96
C ASP A 4 -7.85 0.00 20.94
N GLU A 5 -8.85 -0.11 20.05
CA GLU A 5 -8.81 -1.04 18.93
C GLU A 5 -7.69 -0.65 17.96
N PHE A 6 -7.57 0.63 17.61
CA PHE A 6 -6.50 1.13 16.76
C PHE A 6 -5.11 0.88 17.38
N ALA A 7 -4.96 1.14 18.69
CA ALA A 7 -3.73 0.90 19.42
C ALA A 7 -3.31 -0.59 19.41
N ARG A 8 -4.26 -1.50 19.66
CA ARG A 8 -4.02 -2.95 19.59
C ARG A 8 -3.58 -3.37 18.19
N ARG A 9 -4.28 -2.91 17.14
CA ARG A 9 -3.92 -3.22 15.75
C ARG A 9 -2.54 -2.69 15.36
N LEU A 10 -2.15 -1.50 15.82
CA LEU A 10 -0.79 -0.98 15.60
C LEU A 10 0.27 -1.88 16.26
N ALA A 11 0.03 -2.31 17.50
CA ALA A 11 0.93 -3.21 18.22
C ALA A 11 1.05 -4.58 17.51
N ASP A 12 -0.06 -5.12 17.03
CA ASP A 12 -0.10 -6.39 16.29
C ASP A 12 0.62 -6.29 14.94
N ALA A 13 0.37 -5.23 14.18
CA ALA A 13 1.09 -4.93 12.94
C ALA A 13 2.60 -4.78 13.18
N THR A 14 2.98 -4.09 14.25
CA THR A 14 4.39 -3.92 14.66
C THR A 14 5.04 -5.26 14.97
N ARG A 15 4.39 -6.10 15.79
CA ARG A 15 4.91 -7.42 16.16
C ARG A 15 5.13 -8.30 14.94
N ARG A 16 4.17 -8.34 14.02
CA ARG A 16 4.27 -9.09 12.76
C ARG A 16 5.34 -8.54 11.84
N LEU A 17 5.45 -7.21 11.70
CA LEU A 17 6.51 -6.58 10.94
C LEU A 17 7.90 -6.94 11.49
N LEU A 18 8.08 -6.91 12.81
CA LEU A 18 9.35 -7.30 13.44
C LEU A 18 9.65 -8.79 13.25
N ALA A 19 8.66 -9.65 13.43
CA ALA A 19 8.80 -11.10 13.20
C ALA A 19 9.23 -11.38 11.76
N LEU A 20 8.55 -10.77 10.79
CA LEU A 20 8.88 -10.87 9.38
C LEU A 20 10.27 -10.30 9.09
N THR A 21 10.61 -9.11 9.58
CA THR A 21 11.92 -8.49 9.29
C THR A 21 13.08 -9.34 9.83
N ARG A 22 12.92 -9.96 11.00
CA ARG A 22 13.94 -10.85 11.60
C ARG A 22 14.27 -12.07 10.73
N THR A 23 13.38 -12.49 9.83
CA THR A 23 13.68 -13.60 8.90
C THR A 23 14.68 -13.18 7.82
N TYR A 24 14.77 -11.88 7.53
CA TYR A 24 15.60 -11.35 6.45
C TYR A 24 16.90 -10.68 6.91
N VAL A 25 16.95 -10.16 8.14
CA VAL A 25 18.10 -9.38 8.63
C VAL A 25 18.93 -10.17 9.65
N ILE A 26 20.24 -9.88 9.68
CA ILE A 26 21.18 -10.40 10.68
C ILE A 26 21.13 -9.55 11.94
N ASP A 27 20.84 -8.25 11.81
CA ASP A 27 20.81 -7.34 12.95
C ASP A 27 19.77 -7.76 13.99
N ALA A 28 20.16 -7.66 15.25
CA ALA A 28 19.21 -7.76 16.34
C ALA A 28 18.20 -6.61 16.23
N LEU A 29 16.91 -6.94 16.24
CA LEU A 29 15.82 -5.97 16.27
C LEU A 29 15.23 -5.90 17.68
N PRO A 30 15.60 -4.89 18.51
CA PRO A 30 15.03 -4.70 19.82
C PRO A 30 13.50 -4.64 19.78
N ALA A 31 12.84 -5.13 20.83
CA ALA A 31 11.38 -4.99 20.96
C ALA A 31 10.95 -3.53 21.23
N ALA A 32 11.87 -2.68 21.71
CA ALA A 32 11.63 -1.26 21.89
C ALA A 32 11.58 -0.57 20.52
N VAL A 33 10.43 0.00 20.18
CA VAL A 33 10.16 0.59 18.87
C VAL A 33 9.99 2.10 18.95
N ARG A 34 10.43 2.79 17.90
CA ARG A 34 10.10 4.18 17.61
C ARG A 34 9.55 4.30 16.20
N TYR A 35 8.58 5.17 16.02
CA TYR A 35 7.83 5.33 14.78
C TYR A 35 8.06 6.71 14.17
N SER A 36 8.34 6.75 12.88
CA SER A 36 8.44 7.94 12.06
C SER A 36 7.27 7.97 11.09
N PRO A 37 6.12 8.56 11.46
CA PRO A 37 4.98 8.66 10.56
C PRO A 37 5.29 9.66 9.43
N ALA A 38 5.02 9.27 8.18
CA ALA A 38 5.23 10.11 7.01
C ALA A 38 3.98 10.08 6.13
N MET A 39 3.41 11.25 5.82
CA MET A 39 2.23 11.30 4.96
C MET A 39 2.62 11.24 3.49
N GLN A 40 1.89 10.42 2.71
CA GLN A 40 2.16 10.32 1.28
C GLN A 40 1.51 11.46 0.48
N PRO A 41 2.28 12.23 -0.32
CA PRO A 41 1.79 13.44 -0.97
C PRO A 41 0.88 13.16 -2.18
N TRP A 42 0.97 11.99 -2.81
CA TRP A 42 0.42 11.78 -4.16
C TRP A 42 -1.10 11.56 -4.21
N VAL A 43 -1.79 11.34 -3.08
CA VAL A 43 -3.22 10.98 -3.08
C VAL A 43 -4.15 12.21 -2.98
N ALA A 44 -3.61 13.42 -2.94
CA ALA A 44 -4.40 14.64 -2.81
C ALA A 44 -5.20 14.99 -4.08
N HIS A 45 -4.76 14.54 -5.25
CA HIS A 45 -5.41 14.88 -6.53
C HIS A 45 -6.53 13.92 -6.95
N VAL A 46 -6.71 12.81 -6.23
CA VAL A 46 -7.78 11.85 -6.53
C VAL A 46 -9.04 12.30 -5.77
N PRO A 47 -10.24 12.25 -6.37
CA PRO A 47 -11.48 12.57 -5.65
C PRO A 47 -11.63 11.77 -4.35
N LEU A 48 -12.30 12.36 -3.37
CA LEU A 48 -12.60 11.69 -2.11
C LEU A 48 -13.73 10.68 -2.31
N GLY A 49 -13.56 9.50 -1.73
CA GLY A 49 -14.61 8.51 -1.63
C GLY A 49 -15.63 8.89 -0.54
N PRO A 50 -16.79 8.21 -0.50
CA PRO A 50 -17.79 8.42 0.54
C PRO A 50 -17.21 8.24 1.94
N GLY A 51 -17.38 9.25 2.80
CA GLY A 51 -16.91 9.23 4.19
C GLY A 51 -15.39 9.41 4.38
N GLU A 52 -14.64 9.67 3.30
CA GLU A 52 -13.23 10.04 3.38
C GLU A 52 -13.07 11.53 3.73
N VAL A 53 -12.13 11.82 4.63
CA VAL A 53 -11.78 13.17 5.07
C VAL A 53 -10.29 13.41 4.89
N VAL A 54 -9.90 14.62 4.52
CA VAL A 54 -8.50 15.07 4.48
C VAL A 54 -8.37 16.28 5.40
N PHE A 55 -7.29 16.32 6.18
CA PHE A 55 -6.98 17.43 7.08
C PHE A 55 -5.90 18.30 6.44
N ALA A 56 -6.19 19.58 6.19
CA ALA A 56 -5.28 20.48 5.49
C ALA A 56 -3.99 20.74 6.29
N GLU A 57 -4.10 20.75 7.61
CA GLU A 57 -3.01 20.95 8.56
C GLU A 57 -2.00 19.78 8.61
N ASP A 58 -2.34 18.61 8.05
CA ASP A 58 -1.50 17.43 8.16
C ASP A 58 -0.19 17.53 7.37
N ALA A 59 -0.18 18.32 6.29
CA ALA A 59 1.03 18.53 5.52
C ALA A 59 2.17 19.09 6.38
N GLU A 60 1.86 20.03 7.28
CA GLU A 60 2.84 20.60 8.20
C GLU A 60 3.06 19.68 9.41
N ARG A 61 1.96 19.19 10.00
CA ARG A 61 2.00 18.36 11.22
C ARG A 61 2.86 17.11 11.08
N PHE A 62 2.86 16.48 9.90
CA PHE A 62 3.71 15.32 9.61
C PHE A 62 5.14 15.71 9.23
N ARG A 63 5.36 16.91 8.67
CA ARG A 63 6.70 17.40 8.33
C ARG A 63 7.52 17.74 9.56
N GLU A 64 6.89 18.35 10.56
CA GLU A 64 7.55 18.79 11.79
C GLU A 64 7.82 17.62 12.76
N ARG A 65 7.10 16.50 12.61
CA ARG A 65 7.18 15.40 13.56
C ARG A 65 8.44 14.55 13.39
N ARG A 66 9.07 14.30 14.54
CA ARG A 66 10.21 13.40 14.68
C ARG A 66 9.75 12.00 15.13
N SER A 67 10.66 11.04 15.07
CA SER A 67 10.44 9.67 15.53
C SER A 67 9.99 9.63 16.99
N GLY A 68 8.85 8.97 17.27
CA GLY A 68 8.17 8.97 18.56
C GLY A 68 7.75 7.58 19.06
N PRO A 69 7.31 7.45 20.31
CA PRO A 69 6.71 6.22 20.84
C PRO A 69 5.30 5.98 20.23
N ALA A 70 4.73 4.80 20.48
CA ALA A 70 3.45 4.39 19.91
C ALA A 70 2.30 5.34 20.29
N GLU A 71 2.29 5.81 21.55
CA GLU A 71 1.24 6.67 22.11
C GLU A 71 1.14 8.00 21.35
N GLU A 72 2.29 8.58 21.00
CA GLU A 72 2.36 9.81 20.22
C GLU A 72 1.86 9.60 18.79
N VAL A 73 2.17 8.45 18.18
CA VAL A 73 1.68 8.11 16.83
C VAL A 73 0.17 7.84 16.84
N ILE A 74 -0.34 7.13 17.85
CA ILE A 74 -1.78 6.93 18.01
C ILE A 74 -2.49 8.28 18.14
N ALA A 75 -1.98 9.21 18.95
CA ALA A 75 -2.56 10.55 19.09
C ALA A 75 -2.50 11.39 17.80
N LEU A 76 -1.60 11.07 16.87
CA LEU A 76 -1.53 11.73 15.57
C LEU A 76 -2.52 11.15 14.56
N LEU A 77 -2.58 9.82 14.51
CA LEU A 77 -3.29 9.07 13.47
C LEU A 77 -4.76 8.80 13.82
N TRP A 78 -5.10 8.70 15.09
CA TRP A 78 -6.49 8.53 15.52
C TRP A 78 -7.09 9.87 15.91
N ARG A 79 -8.24 10.24 15.33
CA ARG A 79 -8.92 11.53 15.54
C ARG A 79 -10.44 11.36 15.60
N ASP A 80 -11.02 11.41 16.79
CA ASP A 80 -12.48 11.38 16.98
C ASP A 80 -13.18 10.21 16.23
N GLY A 81 -12.54 9.05 16.28
CA GLY A 81 -12.99 7.82 15.63
C GLY A 81 -12.60 7.66 14.15
N LEU A 82 -11.93 8.67 13.57
CA LEU A 82 -11.31 8.62 12.24
C LEU A 82 -9.89 8.04 12.32
N VAL A 83 -9.53 7.21 11.34
CA VAL A 83 -8.20 6.60 11.18
C VAL A 83 -7.75 6.71 9.72
N PRO A 84 -6.44 6.66 9.42
CA PRO A 84 -5.99 6.68 8.04
C PRO A 84 -6.54 5.48 7.27
N LEU A 85 -6.89 5.69 6.00
CA LEU A 85 -7.42 4.64 5.13
C LEU A 85 -6.48 3.44 5.00
N TRP A 86 -5.18 3.71 5.03
CA TRP A 86 -4.10 2.72 5.04
C TRP A 86 -2.86 3.31 5.71
N ILE A 87 -2.03 2.43 6.27
CA ILE A 87 -0.74 2.70 6.91
C ILE A 87 0.21 1.59 6.47
N ASP A 88 1.25 1.95 5.73
CA ASP A 88 2.29 1.02 5.35
C ASP A 88 3.47 1.11 6.32
N MET A 89 3.86 -0.01 6.92
CA MET A 89 4.93 -0.02 7.91
C MET A 89 6.17 -0.76 7.41
N VAL A 90 7.35 -0.22 7.69
CA VAL A 90 8.64 -0.84 7.37
C VAL A 90 9.69 -0.56 8.46
N VAL A 91 10.54 -1.55 8.77
CA VAL A 91 11.72 -1.35 9.62
C VAL A 91 12.82 -0.64 8.82
N VAL A 92 13.28 0.49 9.33
CA VAL A 92 14.23 1.36 8.63
C VAL A 92 15.60 1.43 9.28
N ALA A 93 15.72 1.22 10.58
CA ALA A 93 17.02 1.23 11.25
C ALA A 93 16.95 0.59 12.63
N VAL A 94 18.11 0.37 13.22
CA VAL A 94 18.27 0.14 14.67
C VAL A 94 19.20 1.23 15.20
N GLU A 95 18.71 2.04 16.12
CA GLU A 95 19.45 3.18 16.67
C GLU A 95 19.23 3.25 18.18
N HIS A 96 20.32 3.47 18.93
CA HIS A 96 20.26 3.66 20.39
C HIS A 96 19.48 2.55 21.12
N GLY A 97 19.63 1.29 20.68
CA GLY A 97 18.94 0.14 21.26
C GLY A 97 17.44 0.07 20.95
N ARG A 98 16.96 0.77 19.91
CA ARG A 98 15.56 0.79 19.49
C ARG A 98 15.43 0.48 18.00
N THR A 99 14.38 -0.23 17.63
CA THR A 99 14.01 -0.42 16.22
C THR A 99 13.21 0.78 15.73
N GLN A 100 13.68 1.38 14.64
CA GLN A 100 13.00 2.49 13.97
C GLN A 100 12.07 1.94 12.89
N ILE A 101 10.81 2.35 12.92
CA ILE A 101 9.78 1.99 11.95
C ILE A 101 9.33 3.26 11.23
N GLU A 102 9.42 3.27 9.90
CA GLU A 102 8.75 4.28 9.08
C GLU A 102 7.32 3.80 8.83
N ALA A 103 6.34 4.66 9.11
CA ALA A 103 4.93 4.39 8.89
C ALA A 103 4.43 5.38 7.84
N GLU A 104 4.28 4.94 6.60
CA GLU A 104 3.74 5.76 5.54
C GLU A 104 2.21 5.77 5.62
N VAL A 105 1.63 6.95 5.67
CA VAL A 105 0.22 7.14 6.04
C VAL A 105 -0.55 7.73 4.88
N SER A 106 -1.75 7.19 4.66
CA SER A 106 -2.75 7.79 3.79
C SER A 106 -3.11 9.22 4.25
N PRO A 107 -3.14 10.22 3.37
CA PRO A 107 -3.66 11.54 3.72
C PRO A 107 -5.19 11.54 3.94
N ARG A 108 -5.86 10.43 3.63
CA ARG A 108 -7.30 10.24 3.75
C ARG A 108 -7.63 9.46 5.00
N PHE A 109 -8.62 9.92 5.73
CA PHE A 109 -9.12 9.34 6.96
C PHE A 109 -10.56 8.89 6.81
N VAL A 110 -10.93 7.80 7.49
CA VAL A 110 -12.26 7.22 7.46
C VAL A 110 -12.68 6.79 8.86
N ARG A 111 -13.99 6.81 9.14
CA ARG A 111 -14.55 6.39 10.45
C ARG A 111 -14.59 4.87 10.59
N ALA A 112 -14.94 4.20 9.50
CA ALA A 112 -14.95 2.76 9.37
C ALA A 112 -14.07 2.40 8.18
N LEU A 113 -13.23 1.38 8.36
CA LEU A 113 -12.45 0.84 7.26
C LEU A 113 -13.38 -0.03 6.42
N PRO A 114 -13.30 0.04 5.09
CA PRO A 114 -14.07 -0.87 4.25
C PRO A 114 -13.70 -2.30 4.61
N GLU A 115 -14.72 -3.14 4.84
CA GLU A 115 -14.53 -4.58 4.99
C GLU A 115 -13.95 -5.11 3.68
N LEU A 116 -12.70 -5.54 3.74
CA LEU A 116 -12.07 -6.25 2.66
C LEU A 116 -11.63 -7.58 3.23
N GLU A 117 -12.21 -8.65 2.68
CA GLU A 117 -11.90 -10.02 3.09
C GLU A 117 -10.38 -10.24 3.11
N GLY A 118 -9.87 -10.64 4.27
CA GLY A 118 -8.47 -11.06 4.46
C GLY A 118 -7.44 -9.96 4.73
N GLU A 119 -7.79 -8.66 4.76
CA GLU A 119 -6.84 -7.58 5.06
C GLU A 119 -7.05 -6.97 6.47
N GLU A 120 -6.02 -6.98 7.31
CA GLU A 120 -6.01 -6.27 8.60
C GLU A 120 -5.79 -4.76 8.44
N ARG A 121 -6.76 -4.09 7.84
CA ARG A 121 -6.73 -2.63 7.68
C ARG A 121 -6.74 -1.89 9.03
N PRO A 122 -6.14 -0.69 9.10
CA PRO A 122 -5.48 0.02 8.00
C PRO A 122 -4.02 -0.40 7.81
N PHE A 123 -3.50 -1.36 8.58
CA PHE A 123 -2.07 -1.64 8.62
C PHE A 123 -1.67 -2.67 7.58
N SER A 124 -0.91 -2.22 6.59
CA SER A 124 -0.23 -3.06 5.62
C SER A 124 1.24 -3.16 6.02
N ILE A 125 1.76 -4.39 6.07
CA ILE A 125 3.17 -4.64 6.33
C ILE A 125 3.89 -4.61 4.99
N LYS A 126 4.80 -3.66 4.80
CA LYS A 126 5.62 -3.57 3.59
C LYS A 126 7.06 -3.95 3.91
N VAL A 127 7.57 -4.90 3.14
CA VAL A 127 9.02 -5.14 3.08
C VAL A 127 9.58 -4.18 2.02
N ARG A 128 9.71 -2.89 2.37
CA ARG A 128 10.28 -1.89 1.45
C ARG A 128 11.78 -2.08 1.20
N ASN A 129 12.40 -2.89 2.05
CA ASN A 129 13.77 -3.35 1.91
C ASN A 129 13.75 -4.82 1.55
N GLU A 130 13.31 -5.11 0.34
CA GLU A 130 13.53 -6.44 -0.17
C GLU A 130 15.04 -6.68 -0.23
N PRO A 131 15.53 -7.84 0.23
CA PRO A 131 16.93 -8.19 0.11
C PRO A 131 17.44 -7.98 -1.32
N PRO A 132 18.73 -7.69 -1.51
CA PRO A 132 19.28 -7.32 -2.81
C PRO A 132 19.07 -8.36 -3.93
N TRP A 133 18.76 -9.61 -3.60
CA TRP A 133 18.49 -10.70 -4.55
C TRP A 133 17.02 -10.85 -4.96
N ILE A 134 16.07 -10.13 -4.37
CA ILE A 134 14.69 -10.13 -4.85
C ILE A 134 14.59 -9.20 -6.07
N PRO A 135 14.14 -9.71 -7.24
CA PRO A 135 14.01 -8.90 -8.45
C PRO A 135 13.01 -7.78 -8.23
N ARG A 136 13.47 -6.53 -8.35
CA ARG A 136 12.66 -5.35 -8.07
C ARG A 136 11.74 -5.03 -9.24
N ALA A 137 10.44 -4.91 -8.96
CA ALA A 137 9.58 -4.10 -9.81
C ALA A 137 10.01 -2.63 -9.66
N ARG A 138 10.34 -1.95 -10.76
CA ARG A 138 10.87 -0.57 -10.83
C ARG A 138 9.93 0.54 -10.28
N MET A 139 8.93 0.21 -9.47
CA MET A 139 7.84 1.12 -9.10
C MET A 139 8.14 2.07 -7.93
N HIS A 140 9.27 1.95 -7.27
CA HIS A 140 9.65 2.85 -6.18
C HIS A 140 10.98 3.52 -6.53
N GLY A 141 11.07 4.84 -6.30
CA GLY A 141 12.26 5.65 -6.58
C GLY A 141 13.54 5.13 -5.89
N PRO A 142 14.68 5.84 -5.99
CA PRO A 142 15.92 5.38 -5.35
C PRO A 142 15.67 5.05 -3.89
N LEU A 143 15.82 3.77 -3.52
CA LEU A 143 15.58 3.33 -2.16
C LEU A 143 16.49 4.12 -1.24
N LYS A 144 15.92 4.71 -0.18
CA LYS A 144 16.72 5.09 0.98
C LYS A 144 17.49 3.83 1.38
N ARG A 145 18.82 3.87 1.37
CA ARG A 145 19.62 2.77 1.90
C ARG A 145 19.46 2.78 3.40
N PHE A 146 18.82 1.75 3.91
CA PHE A 146 18.68 1.56 5.34
C PHE A 146 19.87 0.78 5.87
N PRO A 147 20.43 1.14 7.04
CA PRO A 147 21.62 0.51 7.61
C PRO A 147 21.29 -0.85 8.25
N LEU A 148 20.56 -1.71 7.54
CA LEU A 148 20.27 -3.09 7.95
C LEU A 148 21.10 -4.05 7.11
N ARG A 149 21.71 -5.02 7.78
CA ARG A 149 22.49 -6.11 7.20
C ARG A 149 21.57 -7.30 6.95
N TRP A 150 21.54 -7.75 5.70
CA TRP A 150 20.74 -8.87 5.24
C TRP A 150 21.43 -10.19 5.55
N ARG A 151 20.64 -11.23 5.84
CA ARG A 151 21.16 -12.60 5.94
C ARG A 151 21.58 -13.07 4.55
N ASP A 152 22.87 -13.30 4.33
CA ASP A 152 23.37 -13.89 3.09
C ASP A 152 22.92 -15.37 3.00
N ASP A 153 21.67 -15.60 2.66
CA ASP A 153 21.11 -16.95 2.52
C ASP A 153 20.37 -17.09 1.18
N PRO A 154 21.02 -17.69 0.17
CA PRO A 154 20.40 -17.97 -1.12
C PRO A 154 19.28 -19.03 -1.07
N GLU A 155 19.12 -19.81 0.01
CA GLU A 155 17.97 -20.70 0.22
C GLU A 155 16.78 -19.96 0.85
N ALA A 156 17.00 -19.09 1.84
CA ALA A 156 15.96 -18.18 2.34
C ALA A 156 15.44 -17.26 1.22
N ALA A 157 16.32 -16.81 0.32
CA ALA A 157 15.97 -16.11 -0.91
C ALA A 157 14.99 -16.88 -1.80
N ARG A 158 15.11 -18.21 -1.85
CA ARG A 158 14.26 -19.11 -2.66
C ARG A 158 12.94 -19.42 -1.96
N ALA A 159 12.93 -19.60 -0.64
CA ALA A 159 11.70 -19.79 0.14
C ALA A 159 10.77 -18.56 0.05
N VAL A 160 11.34 -17.36 -0.09
CA VAL A 160 10.58 -16.09 -0.25
C VAL A 160 10.07 -15.91 -1.68
N ARG A 161 10.62 -16.63 -2.67
CA ARG A 161 10.10 -16.65 -4.05
C ARG A 161 8.79 -17.40 -4.21
N ASP A 162 8.31 -18.07 -3.16
CA ASP A 162 6.97 -18.66 -3.11
C ASP A 162 6.01 -17.89 -2.18
N PRO A 163 5.62 -16.63 -2.50
CA PRO A 163 4.65 -15.89 -1.71
C PRO A 163 3.29 -15.94 -2.42
N GLU A 164 2.59 -17.07 -2.36
CA GLU A 164 1.16 -17.07 -2.72
C GLU A 164 0.37 -16.07 -1.84
N GLU A 165 0.83 -15.79 -0.62
CA GLU A 165 0.10 -14.92 0.31
C GLU A 165 0.43 -13.41 0.21
N GLY A 166 1.59 -13.03 -0.34
CA GLY A 166 2.08 -11.64 -0.28
C GLY A 166 1.91 -10.81 -1.56
N ARG A 167 1.94 -11.45 -2.74
CA ARG A 167 1.93 -10.74 -4.04
C ARG A 167 0.55 -10.62 -4.67
N VAL A 168 -0.39 -11.44 -4.23
CA VAL A 168 -1.79 -11.40 -4.67
C VAL A 168 -2.45 -10.08 -4.25
N SER A 169 -2.05 -9.46 -3.14
CA SER A 169 -2.69 -8.23 -2.65
C SER A 169 -2.43 -7.03 -3.56
N THR A 170 -1.19 -6.67 -3.89
CA THR A 170 -0.92 -5.47 -4.70
C THR A 170 -1.50 -5.57 -6.12
N ARG A 171 -1.48 -6.77 -6.73
CA ARG A 171 -1.99 -7.01 -8.10
C ARG A 171 -3.53 -7.04 -8.15
N ARG A 172 -4.19 -7.73 -7.22
CA ARG A 172 -5.66 -7.65 -7.09
C ARG A 172 -6.11 -6.27 -6.62
N LEU A 173 -5.32 -5.56 -5.82
CA LEU A 173 -5.62 -4.20 -5.36
C LEU A 173 -5.52 -3.20 -6.52
N LEU A 174 -4.57 -3.36 -7.44
CA LEU A 174 -4.46 -2.52 -8.64
C LEU A 174 -5.63 -2.77 -9.60
N LEU A 175 -5.95 -4.05 -9.87
CA LEU A 175 -7.12 -4.43 -10.67
C LEU A 175 -8.42 -3.94 -10.03
N ARG A 176 -8.62 -4.17 -8.72
CA ARG A 176 -9.80 -3.70 -7.99
C ARG A 176 -9.88 -2.17 -7.93
N ARG A 177 -8.77 -1.45 -7.81
CA ARG A 177 -8.76 0.02 -7.87
C ARG A 177 -9.11 0.55 -9.25
N LEU A 178 -8.61 -0.09 -10.31
CA LEU A 178 -8.98 0.24 -11.68
C LEU A 178 -10.46 -0.05 -11.95
N LEU A 179 -11.00 -1.14 -11.37
CA LEU A 179 -12.42 -1.51 -11.49
C LEU A 179 -13.35 -0.72 -10.55
N ALA A 180 -12.82 -0.08 -9.50
CA ALA A 180 -13.57 0.71 -8.51
C ALA A 180 -13.50 2.24 -8.74
N ALA A 181 -12.75 2.72 -9.74
CA ALA A 181 -12.75 4.11 -10.15
C ALA A 181 -14.16 4.55 -10.62
N PRO A 182 -14.54 5.85 -10.48
CA PRO A 182 -15.83 6.36 -10.94
C PRO A 182 -16.05 5.98 -12.40
N ARG A 183 -17.13 5.23 -12.63
CA ARG A 183 -17.37 4.51 -13.88
C ARG A 183 -17.76 5.50 -14.97
N GLY A 184 -16.90 5.61 -15.98
CA GLY A 184 -17.12 6.34 -17.24
C GLY A 184 -16.24 5.73 -18.33
N GLN A 185 -16.47 6.11 -19.60
CA GLN A 185 -15.74 5.58 -20.78
C GLN A 185 -14.20 5.58 -20.62
N SER A 186 -13.65 6.48 -19.79
CA SER A 186 -12.21 6.54 -19.51
C SER A 186 -11.65 5.33 -18.76
N THR A 187 -12.47 4.58 -18.01
CA THR A 187 -12.00 3.48 -17.16
C THR A 187 -11.64 2.24 -18.00
N VAL A 188 -12.48 1.90 -18.97
CA VAL A 188 -12.22 0.79 -19.91
C VAL A 188 -11.03 1.13 -20.81
N ALA A 189 -10.95 2.37 -21.29
CA ALA A 189 -9.81 2.86 -22.07
C ALA A 189 -8.51 2.87 -21.25
N GLN A 190 -8.55 3.27 -19.97
CA GLN A 190 -7.38 3.22 -19.08
C GLN A 190 -6.94 1.80 -18.75
N VAL A 191 -7.88 0.88 -18.49
CA VAL A 191 -7.57 -0.54 -18.29
C VAL A 191 -6.97 -1.14 -19.55
N ARG A 192 -7.55 -0.87 -20.73
CA ARG A 192 -7.01 -1.33 -22.02
C ARG A 192 -5.63 -0.75 -22.31
N ARG A 193 -5.44 0.55 -22.12
CA ARG A 193 -4.14 1.21 -22.27
C ARG A 193 -3.09 0.63 -21.31
N HIS A 194 -3.47 0.31 -20.08
CA HIS A 194 -2.55 -0.22 -19.08
C HIS A 194 -2.20 -1.70 -19.32
N LEU A 195 -3.15 -2.51 -19.80
CA LEU A 195 -2.96 -3.96 -20.01
C LEU A 195 -2.44 -4.32 -21.41
N TYR A 196 -2.85 -3.58 -22.45
CA TYR A 196 -2.60 -3.93 -23.85
C TYR A 196 -1.51 -3.06 -24.50
N GLU A 197 -1.42 -1.78 -24.17
CA GLU A 197 -0.53 -0.84 -24.88
C GLU A 197 0.85 -0.65 -24.21
N ARG A 198 1.02 -1.10 -22.96
CA ARG A 198 2.33 -1.10 -22.31
C ARG A 198 3.18 -2.27 -22.82
N PRO A 199 4.47 -2.05 -23.16
CA PRO A 199 5.38 -3.13 -23.48
C PRO A 199 5.40 -4.16 -22.34
N ALA A 200 5.41 -5.46 -22.69
CA ALA A 200 5.42 -6.54 -21.69
C ALA A 200 6.58 -6.41 -20.68
N ALA A 201 7.70 -5.80 -21.09
CA ALA A 201 8.86 -5.51 -20.25
C ALA A 201 8.60 -4.49 -19.11
N ASP A 202 7.54 -3.69 -19.20
CA ASP A 202 7.19 -2.63 -18.24
C ASP A 202 6.11 -3.04 -17.23
N LEU A 203 5.57 -4.25 -17.35
CA LEU A 203 4.54 -4.78 -16.46
C LEU A 203 5.07 -5.99 -15.67
N PRO A 204 4.59 -6.21 -14.44
CA PRO A 204 5.12 -7.24 -13.56
C PRO A 204 4.58 -8.65 -13.88
N TRP A 205 4.45 -9.01 -15.16
CA TRP A 205 4.03 -10.36 -15.57
C TRP A 205 5.26 -11.29 -15.65
N ARG A 206 5.10 -12.53 -15.21
CA ARG A 206 6.12 -13.58 -15.26
C ARG A 206 6.38 -14.02 -16.70
N ASP A 207 5.32 -14.11 -17.51
CA ASP A 207 5.34 -14.48 -18.91
C ASP A 207 4.10 -13.98 -19.67
N GLU A 208 4.04 -14.23 -20.98
CA GLU A 208 2.95 -13.81 -21.85
C GLU A 208 1.63 -14.53 -21.54
N ALA A 209 1.68 -15.78 -21.04
CA ALA A 209 0.48 -16.52 -20.70
C ALA A 209 -0.23 -15.88 -19.50
N GLU A 210 0.52 -15.47 -18.49
CA GLU A 210 -0.01 -14.76 -17.32
C GLU A 210 -0.57 -13.37 -17.66
N ARG A 211 0.02 -12.68 -18.64
CA ARG A 211 -0.53 -11.42 -19.19
C ARG A 211 -1.87 -11.65 -19.87
N LEU A 212 -1.97 -12.69 -20.70
CA LEU A 212 -3.20 -13.04 -21.41
C LEU A 212 -4.32 -13.45 -20.45
N GLU A 213 -4.02 -14.21 -19.40
CA GLU A 213 -5.00 -14.57 -18.37
C GLU A 213 -5.58 -13.35 -17.65
N ALA A 214 -4.73 -12.37 -17.30
CA ALA A 214 -5.18 -11.12 -16.68
C ALA A 214 -6.02 -10.26 -17.63
N ILE A 215 -5.69 -10.29 -18.93
CA ILE A 215 -6.48 -9.67 -19.99
C ILE A 215 -7.86 -10.33 -20.08
N GLU A 216 -7.92 -11.66 -20.13
CA GLU A 216 -9.17 -12.42 -20.20
C GLU A 216 -10.05 -12.24 -18.95
N GLU A 217 -9.46 -12.14 -17.76
CA GLU A 217 -10.17 -11.85 -16.51
C GLU A 217 -10.78 -10.44 -16.56
N ALA A 218 -10.01 -9.45 -17.02
CA ALA A 218 -10.48 -8.08 -17.20
C ALA A 218 -11.59 -8.00 -18.25
N GLU A 219 -11.45 -8.70 -19.38
CA GLU A 219 -12.48 -8.76 -20.43
C GLU A 219 -13.75 -9.45 -19.94
N ARG A 220 -13.65 -10.54 -19.16
CA ARG A 220 -14.82 -11.17 -18.53
C ARG A 220 -15.54 -10.24 -17.57
N ALA A 221 -14.79 -9.49 -16.75
CA ALA A 221 -15.35 -8.49 -15.85
C ALA A 221 -16.06 -7.35 -16.61
N LEU A 222 -15.55 -7.00 -17.80
CA LEU A 222 -16.14 -5.99 -18.69
C LEU A 222 -17.32 -6.51 -19.52
N ALA A 223 -17.33 -7.79 -19.91
CA ALA A 223 -18.40 -8.38 -20.72
C ALA A 223 -19.74 -8.48 -19.97
N GLY A 224 -19.69 -8.59 -18.63
CA GLY A 224 -20.87 -8.51 -17.77
C GLY A 224 -21.37 -7.07 -17.50
N TRP A 225 -20.67 -6.05 -18.00
CA TRP A 225 -21.02 -4.65 -17.78
C TRP A 225 -22.11 -4.20 -18.76
N ARG A 226 -23.21 -3.66 -18.21
CA ARG A 226 -24.13 -2.80 -18.96
C ARG A 226 -23.97 -1.37 -18.44
N PRO A 227 -23.86 -0.35 -19.31
CA PRO A 227 -23.96 1.03 -18.88
C PRO A 227 -25.30 1.20 -18.15
N ALA A 228 -25.31 1.97 -17.07
CA ALA A 228 -26.56 2.39 -16.46
C ALA A 228 -27.34 3.19 -17.52
N GLU A 229 -28.59 2.82 -17.77
CA GLU A 229 -29.47 3.58 -18.66
C GLU A 229 -29.57 5.01 -18.12
N GLY A 230 -28.99 5.97 -18.85
CA GLY A 230 -28.97 7.39 -18.46
C GLY A 230 -27.64 8.11 -18.61
N ASP A 231 -26.54 7.42 -18.91
CA ASP A 231 -25.22 8.04 -19.11
C ASP A 231 -24.93 8.39 -20.60
N GLU A 232 -25.95 8.84 -21.32
CA GLU A 232 -25.80 9.43 -22.67
C GLU A 232 -25.42 10.93 -22.54
N GLY A 233 -24.23 11.18 -21.98
CA GLY A 233 -23.67 12.51 -21.80
C GLY A 233 -22.80 12.97 -22.97
N GLY A 234 -23.44 13.39 -24.07
CA GLY A 234 -23.01 14.43 -25.01
C GLY A 234 -21.55 14.50 -25.50
N GLU A 235 -21.28 13.92 -26.67
CA GLU A 235 -20.24 14.43 -27.58
C GLU A 235 -20.74 15.74 -28.22
N GLY A 236 -20.49 16.87 -27.55
CA GLY A 236 -20.49 18.18 -28.19
C GLY A 236 -19.11 18.44 -28.77
N ALA A 237 -18.90 18.17 -30.07
CA ALA A 237 -17.69 18.57 -30.78
C ALA A 237 -17.61 20.11 -30.88
N PRO A 238 -16.48 20.76 -30.55
CA PRO A 238 -16.31 22.18 -30.82
C PRO A 238 -16.05 22.40 -32.32
N ALA A 239 -16.75 23.39 -32.88
CA ALA A 239 -16.53 23.94 -34.22
C ALA A 239 -15.29 24.85 -34.25
#